data_AF-A0A819G126-F1
#
_entry.id   AF-A0A819G126-F1
#
_cell.length_a   1.000
_cell.length_b   1.000
_cell.length_c   1.000
_cell.angle_alpha   90.00
_cell.angle_beta   90.00
_cell.angle_gamma   90.00
#
_symmetry.space_group_name_H-M   'P 1'
#
loop_
_entity.id
_entity.type
_entity.pdbx_description
1 polymer ?
#
loop_
_entity_poly.entity_id
_entity_poly.type
_entity_poly.pdbx_seq_one_letter_code
_entity_poly.pdbx_strand_id
1 'polypeptide(L)'
;MYVPTSNIINNWSIERDPSSTNAKIFATEPPISLELWTSSYQWAKSTKDIICISNNSSKIYYIPARDLQSIKEADLTKYENKKWTTLNQFRKSFDIWRMEMENNEAWKKSKCNCPAFFKHYICKHIVGMAIRLKYCKPPSAAKTVPIGEKRKRGRPTKAKAALLIQ
;
A
#
# COMPACT_ATOMS: atom_id res chain seq x y z
N MET A 1 34.86 14.99 22.79
CA MET A 1 35.21 15.78 21.59
C MET A 1 33.98 16.56 21.16
N TYR A 2 34.05 17.90 21.22
CA TYR A 2 32.96 18.79 20.83
C TYR A 2 33.04 19.01 19.33
N VAL A 3 31.98 18.69 18.59
CA VAL A 3 31.91 18.99 17.15
C VAL A 3 31.25 20.37 17.01
N PRO A 4 31.94 21.38 16.45
CA PRO A 4 31.35 22.70 16.23
C PRO A 4 30.11 22.60 15.34
N THR A 5 29.04 23.33 15.68
CA THR A 5 27.78 23.37 14.93
C THR A 5 27.96 23.76 13.46
N SER A 6 28.99 24.56 13.15
CA SER A 6 29.38 24.90 11.77
C SER A 6 29.78 23.69 10.93
N ASN A 7 30.47 22.70 11.52
CA ASN A 7 30.84 21.47 10.82
C ASN A 7 29.62 20.58 10.57
N ILE A 8 28.63 20.58 11.47
CA ILE A 8 27.39 19.81 11.30
C ILE A 8 26.57 20.37 10.13
N ILE A 9 26.39 21.69 10.09
CA ILE A 9 25.61 22.35 9.03
C ILE A 9 26.28 22.16 7.67
N ASN A 10 27.60 22.34 7.59
CA ASN A 10 28.34 22.16 6.33
C ASN A 10 28.25 20.71 5.82
N ASN A 11 28.40 19.73 6.72
CA ASN A 11 28.24 18.32 6.36
C ASN A 11 26.82 18.01 5.87
N TRP A 12 25.78 18.53 6.52
CA TRP A 12 24.41 18.36 6.04
C TRP A 12 24.16 18.99 4.67
N SER A 13 24.76 20.15 4.41
CA SER A 13 24.66 20.80 3.09
C SER A 13 25.33 19.96 2.01
N ILE A 14 26.55 19.47 2.25
CA ILE A 14 27.29 18.61 1.30
C ILE A 14 26.59 17.27 1.08
N GLU A 15 26.02 16.67 2.13
CA GLU A 15 25.29 15.40 2.04
C GLU A 15 23.93 15.55 1.34
N ARG A 16 23.35 16.75 1.26
CA ARG A 16 22.04 16.99 0.63
C ARG A 16 22.14 17.54 -0.79
N ASP A 17 23.32 18.00 -1.20
CA ASP A 17 23.58 18.50 -2.54
C ASP A 17 23.62 17.35 -3.56
N PRO A 18 22.70 17.28 -4.54
CA PRO A 18 22.69 16.23 -5.55
C PRO A 18 23.93 16.19 -6.44
N SER A 19 24.69 17.29 -6.52
CA SER A 19 25.93 17.39 -7.30
C SER A 19 27.16 16.84 -6.57
N SER A 20 27.04 16.57 -5.26
CA SER A 20 28.09 15.99 -4.43
C SER A 20 28.23 14.49 -4.67
N THR A 21 29.47 13.99 -4.74
CA THR A 21 29.75 12.55 -4.86
C THR A 21 29.18 11.74 -3.69
N ASN A 22 29.03 12.35 -2.51
CA ASN A 22 28.55 11.70 -1.29
C ASN A 22 27.11 12.11 -0.93
N ALA A 23 26.32 12.55 -1.92
CA ALA A 23 24.93 12.92 -1.72
C ALA A 23 24.09 11.75 -1.16
N LYS A 24 23.40 11.98 -0.05
CA LYS A 24 22.39 11.08 0.50
C LYS A 24 21.07 11.31 -0.23
N ILE A 25 20.80 10.48 -1.23
CA ILE A 25 19.56 10.53 -2.01
C ILE A 25 18.43 9.92 -1.18
N PHE A 26 17.38 10.70 -0.92
CA PHE A 26 16.18 10.21 -0.27
C PHE A 26 15.27 9.50 -1.27
N ALA A 27 14.68 8.38 -0.83
CA ALA A 27 13.67 7.70 -1.63
C ALA A 27 12.43 8.60 -1.77
N THR A 28 12.04 8.87 -3.02
CA THR A 28 10.85 9.66 -3.36
C THR A 28 9.57 8.82 -3.34
N GLU A 29 9.70 7.49 -3.40
CA GLU A 29 8.61 6.54 -3.36
C GLU A 29 8.86 5.46 -2.30
N PRO A 30 7.79 4.97 -1.63
CA PRO A 30 7.93 3.90 -0.67
C PRO A 30 8.33 2.59 -1.38
N PRO A 31 9.38 1.88 -0.91
CA PRO A 31 9.75 0.60 -1.48
C PRO A 31 8.69 -0.46 -1.20
N ILE A 32 8.37 -1.27 -2.19
CA ILE A 32 7.38 -2.34 -2.07
C ILE A 32 8.11 -3.67 -1.91
N SER A 33 8.10 -4.22 -0.70
CA SER A 33 8.73 -5.50 -0.41
C SER A 33 8.02 -6.66 -1.12
N LEU A 34 8.73 -7.77 -1.34
CA LEU A 34 8.14 -8.99 -1.92
C LEU A 34 6.99 -9.54 -1.05
N GLU A 35 7.10 -9.41 0.26
CA GLU A 35 6.04 -9.77 1.21
C GLU A 35 4.79 -8.92 1.01
N LEU A 36 4.96 -7.60 0.83
CA LEU A 36 3.86 -6.71 0.54
C LEU A 36 3.20 -7.07 -0.80
N TRP A 37 3.99 -7.30 -1.85
CA TRP A 37 3.49 -7.79 -3.14
C TRP A 37 2.67 -9.08 -3.01
N THR A 38 3.16 -10.03 -2.21
CA THR A 38 2.47 -11.32 -2.00
C THR A 38 1.14 -11.13 -1.30
N SER A 39 1.14 -10.41 -0.16
CA SER A 39 -0.09 -10.15 0.61
C SER A 39 -1.10 -9.31 -0.17
N SER A 40 -0.65 -8.35 -0.97
CA SER A 40 -1.47 -7.56 -1.90
C SER A 40 -2.07 -8.40 -3.01
N TYR A 41 -1.30 -9.33 -3.59
CA TYR A 41 -1.79 -10.21 -4.64
C TYR A 41 -2.85 -11.18 -4.10
N GLN A 42 -2.61 -11.78 -2.94
CA GLN A 42 -3.60 -12.63 -2.26
C GLN A 42 -4.87 -11.83 -1.92
N TRP A 43 -4.72 -10.61 -1.40
CA TRP A 43 -5.85 -9.73 -1.13
C TRP A 43 -6.60 -9.32 -2.41
N ALA A 44 -5.87 -9.02 -3.49
CA ALA A 44 -6.46 -8.66 -4.78
C ALA A 44 -7.31 -9.81 -5.35
N LYS A 45 -6.93 -11.07 -5.10
CA LYS A 45 -7.70 -12.25 -5.46
C LYS A 45 -8.91 -12.55 -4.56
N SER A 46 -9.00 -11.95 -3.37
CA SER A 46 -10.15 -12.17 -2.49
C SER A 46 -11.45 -11.69 -3.13
N THR A 47 -12.59 -12.29 -2.77
CA THR A 47 -13.92 -11.91 -3.28
C THR A 47 -14.53 -10.70 -2.56
N LYS A 48 -13.69 -9.85 -1.95
CA LYS A 48 -14.17 -8.63 -1.28
C LYS A 48 -14.75 -7.66 -2.29
N ASP A 49 -15.98 -7.23 -2.05
CA ASP A 49 -16.66 -6.18 -2.81
C ASP A 49 -16.13 -4.81 -2.38
N ILE A 50 -15.89 -3.96 -3.38
CA ILE A 50 -15.33 -2.62 -3.19
C ILE A 50 -16.34 -1.63 -3.74
N ILE A 51 -16.67 -0.61 -2.94
CA ILE A 51 -17.48 0.51 -3.40
C ILE A 51 -16.53 1.59 -3.93
N CYS A 52 -16.80 2.10 -5.13
CA CYS A 52 -16.04 3.17 -5.76
C CYS A 52 -16.93 4.41 -5.93
N ILE A 53 -16.47 5.54 -5.42
CA ILE A 53 -17.04 6.86 -5.68
C ILE A 53 -16.03 7.66 -6.50
N SER A 54 -16.38 8.00 -7.74
CA SER A 54 -15.52 8.78 -8.63
C SER A 54 -15.95 10.23 -8.68
N ASN A 55 -15.00 11.13 -8.46
CA ASN A 55 -15.10 12.56 -8.72
C ASN A 55 -14.30 12.92 -9.98
N ASN A 56 -14.46 14.13 -10.51
CA ASN A 56 -13.74 14.60 -11.71
C ASN A 56 -12.21 14.46 -11.60
N SER A 57 -11.64 14.64 -10.40
CA SER A 57 -10.18 14.63 -10.16
C SER A 57 -9.65 13.40 -9.41
N SER A 58 -10.48 12.70 -8.64
CA SER A 58 -10.05 11.60 -7.77
C SER A 58 -11.09 10.49 -7.67
N LYS A 59 -10.62 9.28 -7.37
CA LYS A 59 -11.46 8.11 -7.06
C LYS A 59 -11.24 7.71 -5.61
N ILE A 60 -12.34 7.55 -4.90
CA ILE A 60 -12.37 7.05 -3.54
C ILE A 60 -12.89 5.62 -3.57
N TYR A 61 -12.15 4.71 -2.96
CA TYR A 61 -12.51 3.31 -2.81
C TYR A 61 -12.72 2.98 -1.35
N TYR A 62 -13.84 2.35 -1.05
CA TYR A 62 -14.18 1.84 0.27
C TYR A 62 -14.05 0.33 0.28
N ILE A 63 -13.22 -0.16 1.19
CA ILE A 63 -12.83 -1.57 1.29
C ILE A 63 -13.27 -2.10 2.65
N PRO A 64 -13.95 -3.25 2.72
CA PRO A 64 -14.35 -3.85 3.99
C PRO A 64 -13.12 -4.33 4.76
N ALA A 65 -13.01 -3.92 6.03
CA ALA A 65 -11.95 -4.41 6.89
C ALA A 65 -12.19 -5.87 7.33
N ARG A 66 -11.14 -6.48 7.89
CA ARG A 66 -11.18 -7.84 8.47
C ARG A 66 -11.70 -8.87 7.46
N ASP A 67 -12.58 -9.77 7.89
CA ASP A 67 -13.15 -10.85 7.08
C ASP A 67 -14.51 -10.51 6.46
N LEU A 68 -14.98 -9.26 6.60
CA LEU A 68 -16.18 -8.81 5.91
C LEU A 68 -15.96 -8.83 4.39
N GLN A 69 -16.94 -9.37 3.67
CA GLN A 69 -16.90 -9.47 2.21
C GLN A 69 -17.43 -8.20 1.53
N SER A 70 -18.44 -7.55 2.08
CA SER A 70 -19.06 -6.37 1.49
C SER A 70 -19.38 -5.30 2.55
N ILE A 71 -19.57 -4.06 2.08
CA ILE A 71 -20.02 -2.92 2.88
C ILE A 71 -21.45 -2.61 2.45
N LYS A 72 -22.36 -2.41 3.41
CA LYS A 72 -23.71 -1.93 3.10
C LYS A 72 -23.69 -0.42 2.88
N GLU A 73 -24.48 0.09 1.93
CA GLU A 73 -24.56 1.54 1.65
C GLU A 73 -24.95 2.35 2.88
N ALA A 74 -25.87 1.85 3.71
CA ALA A 74 -26.26 2.51 4.97
C ALA A 74 -25.08 2.68 5.94
N ASP A 75 -24.16 1.70 6.00
CA ASP A 75 -22.96 1.79 6.84
C ASP A 75 -21.96 2.82 6.27
N LEU A 76 -21.92 2.98 4.95
CA LEU A 76 -21.09 3.98 4.29
C LEU A 76 -21.59 5.41 4.53
N THR A 77 -22.90 5.66 4.34
CA THR A 77 -23.52 6.96 4.65
C THR A 77 -23.32 7.33 6.11
N LYS A 78 -23.42 6.33 7.01
CA LYS A 78 -23.12 6.52 8.43
C LYS A 78 -21.65 6.83 8.66
N TYR A 79 -20.73 6.15 7.98
CA TYR A 79 -19.30 6.39 8.10
C TYR A 79 -18.93 7.84 7.71
N GLU A 80 -19.45 8.34 6.59
CA GLU A 80 -19.14 9.69 6.09
C GLU A 80 -19.66 10.80 7.00
N ASN A 81 -20.86 10.63 7.57
CA ASN A 81 -21.50 11.66 8.39
C ASN A 81 -21.15 11.58 9.88
N LYS A 82 -20.41 10.56 10.32
CA LYS A 82 -20.20 10.29 11.74
C LYS A 82 -19.08 11.14 12.31
N LYS A 83 -19.44 11.99 13.28
CA LYS A 83 -18.49 12.59 14.23
C LYS A 83 -18.19 11.59 15.34
N TRP A 84 -16.93 11.51 15.75
CA TRP A 84 -16.52 10.63 16.84
C TRP A 84 -16.41 11.43 18.12
N THR A 85 -17.30 11.16 19.08
CA THR A 85 -17.26 11.78 20.42
C THR A 85 -16.70 10.82 21.47
N THR A 86 -16.57 9.54 21.15
CA THR A 86 -16.00 8.52 22.04
C THR A 86 -14.95 7.66 21.34
N LEU A 87 -14.01 7.09 22.11
CA LEU A 87 -12.98 6.20 21.59
C LEU A 87 -13.57 4.96 20.91
N ASN A 88 -14.68 4.41 21.43
CA ASN A 88 -15.35 3.26 20.82
C ASN A 88 -15.95 3.60 19.44
N GLN A 89 -16.47 4.82 19.26
CA GLN A 89 -16.94 5.28 17.96
C GLN A 89 -15.79 5.45 16.96
N PHE A 90 -14.65 5.98 17.42
CA PHE A 90 -13.43 6.07 16.64
C PHE A 90 -12.89 4.69 16.24
N ARG A 91 -12.83 3.73 17.16
CA ARG A 91 -12.40 2.35 16.84
C ARG A 91 -13.22 1.71 15.72
N LYS A 92 -14.54 1.94 15.71
CA LYS A 92 -15.44 1.46 14.65
C LYS A 92 -15.17 2.10 13.28
N SER A 93 -14.45 3.23 13.19
CA SER A 93 -14.09 3.80 11.88
C SER A 93 -13.03 2.95 11.15
N PHE A 94 -12.27 2.12 11.88
CA PHE A 94 -11.30 1.18 11.30
C PHE A 94 -11.95 -0.11 10.78
N ASP A 95 -13.28 -0.21 10.78
CA ASP A 95 -14.01 -1.32 10.15
C ASP A 95 -14.18 -1.10 8.63
N ILE A 96 -13.91 0.12 8.13
CA ILE A 96 -13.93 0.47 6.71
C ILE A 96 -12.59 1.12 6.33
N TRP A 97 -11.90 0.56 5.34
CA TRP A 97 -10.73 1.20 4.77
C TRP A 97 -11.14 2.14 3.64
N ARG A 98 -10.85 3.44 3.80
CA ARG A 98 -10.97 4.47 2.77
C ARG A 98 -9.62 4.61 2.06
N MET A 99 -9.62 4.44 0.75
CA MET A 99 -8.46 4.67 -0.10
C MET A 99 -8.79 5.75 -1.13
N GLU A 100 -7.88 6.68 -1.35
CA GLU A 100 -8.03 7.77 -2.31
C GLU A 100 -6.91 7.69 -3.34
N MET A 101 -7.29 7.74 -4.62
CA MET A 101 -6.39 7.60 -5.75
C MET A 101 -6.68 8.72 -6.75
N GLU A 102 -5.64 9.38 -7.22
CA GLU A 102 -5.75 10.37 -8.29
C GLU A 102 -6.00 9.68 -9.64
N ASN A 103 -6.69 10.36 -10.56
CA ASN A 103 -7.04 9.79 -11.87
C ASN A 103 -5.84 9.59 -12.81
N ASN A 104 -4.66 10.18 -12.52
CA ASN A 104 -3.48 10.15 -13.37
C ASN A 104 -2.66 8.84 -13.28
N GLU A 105 -3.30 7.71 -12.95
CA GLU A 105 -2.67 6.38 -12.84
C GLU A 105 -1.48 6.27 -11.86
N ALA A 106 -1.19 7.33 -11.12
CA ALA A 106 -0.11 7.45 -10.14
C ALA A 106 -0.49 6.75 -8.82
N TRP A 107 -0.86 5.48 -8.90
CA TRP A 107 -1.42 4.70 -7.81
C TRP A 107 -0.51 4.62 -6.59
N LYS A 108 0.82 4.75 -6.74
CA LYS A 108 1.77 4.77 -5.63
C LYS A 108 1.62 5.98 -4.70
N LYS A 109 1.06 7.09 -5.21
CA LYS A 109 0.77 8.31 -4.45
C LYS A 109 -0.59 8.25 -3.73
N SER A 110 -1.33 7.16 -3.90
CA SER A 110 -2.63 6.96 -3.26
C SER A 110 -2.52 7.00 -1.74
N LYS A 111 -3.59 7.43 -1.08
CA LYS A 111 -3.67 7.50 0.37
C LYS A 111 -4.62 6.43 0.89
N CYS A 112 -4.36 5.90 2.08
CA CYS A 112 -5.24 4.93 2.73
C CYS A 112 -5.32 5.19 4.24
N ASN A 113 -6.47 4.99 4.87
CA ASN A 113 -6.65 5.17 6.31
C ASN A 113 -6.25 3.92 7.15
N CYS A 114 -5.63 2.90 6.55
CA CYS A 114 -5.26 1.69 7.30
C CYS A 114 -3.94 1.88 8.09
N PRO A 115 -3.75 1.18 9.23
CA PRO A 115 -2.55 1.33 10.07
C PRO A 115 -1.23 1.08 9.32
N ALA A 116 -1.22 0.11 8.39
CA ALA A 116 -0.03 -0.20 7.59
C ALA A 116 0.40 0.99 6.72
N PHE A 117 -0.56 1.74 6.17
CA PHE A 117 -0.26 2.93 5.39
C PHE A 117 0.32 4.04 6.26
N PHE A 118 -0.27 4.30 7.43
CA PHE A 118 0.26 5.34 8.33
C PHE A 118 1.70 5.05 8.79
N LYS A 119 2.11 3.78 8.86
CA LYS A 119 3.47 3.39 9.23
C LYS A 119 4.46 3.43 8.07
N HIS A 120 4.04 3.02 6.87
CA HIS A 120 4.96 2.76 5.75
C HIS A 120 4.72 3.62 4.52
N TYR A 121 3.69 4.48 4.52
CA TYR A 121 3.19 5.23 3.37
C TYR A 121 2.81 4.37 2.15
N ILE A 122 2.70 3.05 2.34
CA ILE A 122 2.23 2.08 1.37
C ILE A 122 1.57 0.93 2.13
N CYS A 123 0.54 0.32 1.53
CA CYS A 123 -0.18 -0.77 2.19
C CYS A 123 -0.69 -1.79 1.18
N LYS A 124 -1.15 -2.93 1.72
CA LYS A 124 -1.62 -4.02 0.86
C LYS A 124 -2.83 -3.63 0.01
N HIS A 125 -3.67 -2.72 0.51
CA HIS A 125 -4.86 -2.21 -0.16
C HIS A 125 -4.51 -1.39 -1.39
N ILE A 126 -3.56 -0.45 -1.30
CA ILE A 126 -3.12 0.37 -2.43
C ILE A 126 -2.54 -0.49 -3.55
N VAL A 127 -1.56 -1.34 -3.20
CA VAL A 127 -0.91 -2.22 -4.17
C VAL A 127 -1.91 -3.23 -4.73
N GLY A 128 -2.78 -3.79 -3.89
CA GLY A 128 -3.81 -4.75 -4.29
C GLY A 128 -4.85 -4.14 -5.23
N MET A 129 -5.24 -2.89 -4.99
CA MET A 129 -6.14 -2.15 -5.86
C MET A 129 -5.50 -1.85 -7.20
N ALA A 130 -4.23 -1.45 -7.21
CA ALA A 130 -3.47 -1.29 -8.45
C ALA A 130 -3.38 -2.59 -9.26
N ILE A 131 -3.29 -3.75 -8.60
CA ILE A 131 -3.36 -5.06 -9.26
C ILE A 131 -4.75 -5.32 -9.84
N ARG A 132 -5.84 -5.09 -9.09
CA ARG A 132 -7.22 -5.28 -9.57
C ARG A 132 -7.54 -4.39 -10.77
N LEU A 133 -7.12 -3.14 -10.71
CA LEU A 133 -7.30 -2.13 -11.77
C LEU A 133 -6.30 -2.27 -12.93
N LYS A 134 -5.37 -3.25 -12.85
CA LYS A 134 -4.34 -3.53 -13.86
C LYS A 134 -3.33 -2.40 -14.07
N TYR A 135 -3.20 -1.45 -13.14
CA TYR A 135 -2.15 -0.41 -13.16
C TYR A 135 -0.74 -0.95 -12.88
N CYS A 136 -0.63 -2.14 -12.29
CA CYS A 136 0.65 -2.79 -12.10
C CYS A 136 0.57 -4.31 -12.25
N LYS A 137 1.70 -4.92 -12.60
CA LYS A 137 1.86 -6.37 -12.66
C LYS A 137 2.70 -6.83 -11.46
N PRO A 138 2.17 -7.67 -10.57
CA PRO A 138 2.95 -8.16 -9.44
C PRO A 138 4.09 -9.06 -9.95
N PRO A 139 5.27 -9.03 -9.28
CA PRO A 139 6.41 -9.85 -9.68
C PRO A 139 6.06 -11.34 -9.63
N SER A 140 6.66 -12.14 -10.52
CA SER A 140 6.38 -13.58 -10.61
C SER A 140 6.58 -14.31 -9.27
N ALA A 141 7.62 -13.94 -8.53
CA ALA A 141 7.92 -14.49 -7.21
C ALA A 141 6.84 -14.24 -6.14
N ALA A 142 5.99 -13.22 -6.30
CA ALA A 142 4.87 -12.97 -5.39
C ALA A 142 3.66 -13.85 -5.70
N LYS A 143 3.59 -14.42 -6.92
CA LYS A 143 2.47 -15.26 -7.37
C LYS A 143 2.62 -16.73 -6.98
N THR A 144 3.82 -17.17 -6.64
CA THR A 144 4.13 -18.58 -6.36
C THR A 144 3.65 -19.05 -4.99
N VAL A 145 3.30 -18.14 -4.09
CA VAL A 145 2.83 -18.50 -2.74
C VAL A 145 1.33 -18.77 -2.79
N PRO A 146 0.86 -19.97 -2.39
CA PRO A 146 -0.57 -20.28 -2.31
C PRO A 146 -1.32 -19.32 -1.38
N ILE A 147 -2.62 -19.16 -1.58
CA ILE A 147 -3.43 -18.29 -0.73
C ILE A 147 -3.53 -18.90 0.68
N GLY A 148 -3.38 -18.07 1.71
CA GLY A 148 -3.43 -18.54 3.11
C GLY A 148 -2.13 -19.16 3.64
N GLU A 149 -1.14 -19.40 2.79
CA GLU A 149 0.16 -19.93 3.22
C GLU A 149 1.22 -18.85 3.39
N LYS A 150 2.05 -19.01 4.43
CA LYS A 150 3.31 -18.29 4.54
C LYS A 150 4.36 -19.00 3.70
N ARG A 151 5.22 -18.20 3.08
CA ARG A 151 6.37 -18.71 2.34
C ARG A 151 7.31 -19.50 3.28
N LYS A 152 7.69 -20.71 2.88
CA LYS A 152 8.66 -21.52 3.63
C LYS A 152 10.01 -20.80 3.75
N ARG A 153 10.71 -21.02 4.87
CA ARG A 153 12.05 -20.46 5.11
C ARG A 153 13.03 -21.00 4.06
N GLY A 154 13.87 -20.13 3.50
CA GLY A 154 14.89 -20.48 2.51
C GLY A 154 14.71 -19.82 1.13
N ARG A 155 15.69 -20.07 0.25
CA ARG A 155 15.72 -19.54 -1.12
C ARG A 155 14.56 -20.12 -1.94
N PRO A 156 13.84 -19.30 -2.73
CA PRO A 156 12.79 -19.82 -3.60
C PRO A 156 13.40 -20.71 -4.67
N THR A 157 12.75 -21.83 -4.95
CA THR A 157 12.98 -22.58 -6.18
C THR A 157 12.62 -21.69 -7.38
N LYS A 158 13.46 -21.72 -8.42
CA LYS A 158 13.17 -21.00 -9.68
C LYS A 158 11.90 -21.59 -10.30
N ALA A 159 11.12 -20.77 -10.99
CA ALA A 159 9.98 -21.23 -11.76
C ALA A 159 10.45 -22.31 -12.75
N LYS A 160 9.75 -23.44 -12.81
CA LYS A 160 10.01 -24.47 -13.82
C LYS A 160 9.62 -23.91 -15.19
N ALA A 161 10.41 -24.19 -16.22
CA ALA A 161 10.05 -23.85 -17.60
C ALA A 161 8.72 -24.52 -17.95
N ALA A 162 7.89 -23.84 -18.75
CA ALA A 162 6.64 -24.41 -19.21
C ALA A 162 6.93 -25.67 -20.04
N LEU A 163 6.21 -26.76 -19.76
CA LEU A 163 6.29 -27.98 -20.55
C LEU A 163 5.60 -27.68 -21.90
N LEU A 164 6.37 -27.57 -22.97
CA LEU A 164 5.84 -27.55 -24.34
C LEU A 164 5.53 -29.01 -24.70
N ILE A 165 4.26 -29.40 -24.61
CA ILE A 165 3.78 -30.65 -25.20
C ILE A 165 3.55 -30.34 -26.69
N GLN A 166 4.38 -30.91 -27.55
CA GLN A 166 4.15 -30.94 -29.01
C GLN A 166 3.40 -32.21 -29.39
#